data_AF-A0A1E9CMU3-F1
#
_entry.id   AF-A0A1E9CMU3-F1
#
_cell.length_a   1.000
_cell.length_b   1.000
_cell.length_c   1.000
_cell.angle_alpha   90.00
_cell.angle_beta   90.00
_cell.angle_gamma   90.00
#
_symmetry.space_group_name_H-M   'P 1'
#
loop_
_entity.id
_entity.type
_entity.pdbx_description
1 polymer ?
#
loop_
_entity_poly.entity_id
_entity_poly.type
_entity_poly.pdbx_seq_one_letter_code
_entity_poly.pdbx_strand_id
1 'polypeptide(L)'
;MKKLIIFFCGTLALTACGNGIEKKANEKLTVARAAYERGDYEEAKTQIDSIKILYPKAFEARKAGQELMLDVELKAQQKILAYLDSALQSKQEAFDAIKDKYTLEKDAEYQQVGNYIWPTQAIEKNLHRSFLRFQVNEQGIMSMTSIYCGASNIHHVGVKVTTPDGSFAETPTSKDSYETTDMNEKIEKADYKLGEDGSVIEFLNLNKDKNIRVEFVGDRKYTTTMTPADRQAVAGVYELTQILSAMQQIKKEQEDANLKIGFINKKKERKALEEATEK
;
A
#
# COMPACT_ATOMS: atom_id res chain seq x y z
N MET A 1 55.62 47.44 -59.04
CA MET A 1 54.41 46.69 -59.45
C MET A 1 54.24 45.51 -58.50
N LYS A 2 53.00 45.31 -57.99
CA LYS A 2 52.42 44.09 -57.36
C LYS A 2 53.03 43.63 -56.02
N LYS A 3 52.35 43.80 -54.88
CA LYS A 3 51.14 43.12 -54.33
C LYS A 3 51.43 41.73 -53.72
N LEU A 4 50.86 41.53 -52.51
CA LEU A 4 50.47 40.31 -51.73
C LEU A 4 51.12 40.38 -50.33
N ILE A 5 50.45 40.64 -49.19
CA ILE A 5 49.21 40.13 -48.58
C ILE A 5 49.10 38.61 -48.66
N ILE A 6 49.19 37.95 -47.48
CA ILE A 6 48.77 36.59 -47.04
C ILE A 6 49.38 36.47 -45.62
N PHE A 7 48.75 36.09 -44.51
CA PHE A 7 47.44 35.51 -44.21
C PHE A 7 47.28 35.59 -42.68
N PHE A 8 46.31 36.35 -42.17
CA PHE A 8 45.86 36.24 -40.77
C PHE A 8 44.39 35.84 -40.82
N CYS A 9 44.14 34.54 -40.91
CA CYS A 9 42.78 34.00 -40.89
C CYS A 9 42.80 32.66 -40.17
N GLY A 10 42.62 32.71 -38.85
CA GLY A 10 42.64 31.49 -38.07
C GLY A 10 42.25 31.66 -36.61
N THR A 11 41.21 32.42 -36.30
CA THR A 11 40.53 32.36 -34.99
C THR A 11 39.25 33.21 -35.01
N LEU A 12 38.13 32.72 -35.57
CA LEU A 12 36.81 33.34 -35.31
C LEU A 12 35.59 32.46 -35.65
N ALA A 13 35.71 31.13 -35.63
CA ALA A 13 34.61 30.23 -35.95
C ALA A 13 34.20 29.28 -34.80
N LEU A 14 34.33 29.69 -33.53
CA LEU A 14 33.93 28.85 -32.38
C LEU A 14 32.81 29.44 -31.50
N THR A 15 32.38 30.70 -31.69
CA THR A 15 31.40 31.34 -30.79
C THR A 15 29.95 31.29 -31.30
N ALA A 16 29.70 31.03 -32.58
CA ALA A 16 28.36 31.12 -33.16
C ALA A 16 27.44 29.91 -32.87
N CYS A 17 27.99 28.70 -32.68
CA CYS A 17 27.19 27.52 -32.38
C CYS A 17 26.71 27.45 -30.92
N GLY A 18 27.42 28.11 -29.98
CA GLY A 18 27.06 28.12 -28.56
C GLY A 18 25.78 28.90 -28.27
N ASN A 19 25.65 30.11 -28.82
CA ASN A 19 24.48 30.97 -28.59
C ASN A 19 23.17 30.37 -29.11
N GLY A 20 23.21 29.62 -30.22
CA GLY A 20 22.03 28.95 -30.77
C GLY A 20 21.54 27.79 -29.91
N ILE A 21 22.46 27.06 -29.26
CA ILE A 21 22.14 25.95 -28.36
C ILE A 21 21.53 26.47 -27.06
N GLU A 22 22.12 27.51 -26.48
CA GLU A 22 21.62 28.15 -25.25
C GLU A 22 20.20 28.71 -25.44
N LYS A 23 19.94 29.35 -26.59
CA LYS A 23 18.61 29.88 -26.93
C LYS A 23 17.54 28.78 -26.96
N LYS A 24 17.81 27.68 -27.67
CA LYS A 24 16.86 26.55 -27.78
C LYS A 24 16.62 25.84 -26.44
N ALA A 25 17.65 25.76 -25.60
CA ALA A 25 17.50 25.25 -24.23
C ALA A 25 16.62 26.18 -23.37
N ASN A 26 16.79 27.50 -23.49
CA ASN A 26 15.97 28.48 -22.77
C ASN A 26 14.50 28.51 -23.23
N GLU A 27 14.22 28.22 -24.51
CA GLU A 27 12.84 28.03 -24.99
C GLU A 27 12.17 26.88 -24.22
N LYS A 28 12.83 25.73 -24.06
CA LYS A 28 12.32 24.62 -23.23
C LYS A 28 12.19 24.99 -21.76
N LEU A 29 13.15 25.74 -21.22
CA LEU A 29 13.11 26.18 -19.83
C LEU A 29 11.92 27.12 -19.57
N THR A 30 11.57 27.95 -20.55
CA THR A 30 10.39 28.82 -20.50
C THR A 30 9.11 28.00 -20.45
N VAL A 31 9.00 26.96 -21.28
CA VAL A 31 7.86 26.01 -21.24
C VAL A 31 7.81 25.29 -19.89
N ALA A 32 8.96 24.87 -19.35
CA ALA A 32 9.03 24.22 -18.04
C ALA A 32 8.52 25.12 -16.91
N ARG A 33 8.87 26.42 -16.92
CA ARG A 33 8.39 27.40 -15.94
C ARG A 33 6.88 27.62 -16.06
N ALA A 34 6.38 27.78 -17.28
CA ALA A 34 4.94 27.93 -17.52
C ALA A 34 4.15 26.70 -17.06
N ALA A 35 4.67 25.49 -17.32
CA ALA A 35 4.09 24.23 -16.84
C ALA A 35 4.10 24.13 -15.30
N TYR A 36 5.20 24.55 -14.66
CA TYR A 36 5.28 24.62 -13.21
C TYR A 36 4.26 25.58 -12.59
N GLU A 37 4.12 26.80 -13.14
CA GLU A 37 3.19 27.83 -12.65
C GLU A 37 1.72 27.39 -12.70
N ARG A 38 1.34 26.64 -13.73
CA ARG A 38 -0.01 26.08 -13.88
C ARG A 38 -0.21 24.74 -13.14
N GLY A 39 0.78 24.26 -12.40
CA GLY A 39 0.71 23.03 -11.60
C GLY A 39 0.84 21.72 -12.38
N ASP A 40 1.36 21.78 -13.61
CA ASP A 40 1.66 20.64 -14.47
C ASP A 40 3.13 20.21 -14.30
N TYR A 41 3.38 19.55 -13.17
CA TYR A 41 4.74 19.19 -12.75
C TYR A 41 5.35 18.08 -13.62
N GLU A 42 4.54 17.22 -14.24
CA GLU A 42 5.02 16.18 -15.16
C GLU A 42 5.51 16.79 -16.48
N GLU A 43 4.77 17.76 -17.04
CA GLU A 43 5.27 18.50 -18.21
C GLU A 43 6.54 19.30 -17.85
N ALA A 44 6.54 20.00 -16.71
CA ALA A 44 7.71 20.76 -16.28
C ALA A 44 8.96 19.87 -16.17
N LYS A 45 8.83 18.70 -15.54
CA LYS A 45 9.90 17.70 -15.43
C LYS A 45 10.37 17.22 -16.81
N THR A 46 9.44 16.87 -17.70
CA THR A 46 9.72 16.40 -19.06
C THR A 46 10.51 17.43 -19.87
N GLN A 47 10.16 18.72 -19.75
CA GLN A 47 10.88 19.79 -20.43
C GLN A 47 12.29 20.00 -19.85
N ILE A 48 12.45 19.92 -18.53
CA ILE A 48 13.78 20.02 -17.89
C ILE A 48 14.68 18.84 -18.28
N ASP A 49 14.16 17.62 -18.25
CA ASP A 49 14.90 16.42 -18.69
C ASP A 49 15.30 16.53 -20.17
N SER A 50 14.42 17.09 -21.00
CA SER A 50 14.72 17.39 -22.41
C SER A 50 15.89 18.36 -22.56
N ILE A 51 16.03 19.38 -21.70
CA ILE A 51 17.19 20.30 -21.72
C ILE A 51 18.48 19.52 -21.46
N LYS A 52 18.47 18.65 -20.44
CA LYS A 52 19.64 17.83 -20.06
C LYS A 52 20.06 16.89 -21.19
N ILE A 53 19.12 16.28 -21.90
CA ILE A 53 19.37 15.29 -22.95
C ILE A 53 19.76 15.97 -24.27
N LEU A 54 18.98 16.96 -24.71
CA LEU A 54 19.10 17.52 -26.07
C LEU A 54 20.13 18.65 -26.15
N TYR A 55 20.40 19.34 -25.04
CA TYR A 55 21.29 20.50 -25.00
C TYR A 55 22.36 20.36 -23.90
N PRO A 56 23.22 19.32 -23.94
CA PRO A 56 24.21 19.07 -22.90
C PRO A 56 25.26 20.19 -22.77
N LYS A 57 25.45 21.04 -23.79
CA LYS A 57 26.39 22.18 -23.74
C LYS A 57 25.73 23.50 -23.33
N ALA A 58 24.41 23.52 -23.07
CA ALA A 58 23.71 24.72 -22.62
C ALA A 58 23.85 24.88 -21.10
N PHE A 59 25.01 25.32 -20.62
CA PHE A 59 25.35 25.25 -19.19
C PHE A 59 24.44 26.09 -18.31
N GLU A 60 24.07 27.31 -18.74
CA GLU A 60 23.21 28.21 -17.96
C GLU A 60 21.79 27.67 -17.86
N ALA A 61 21.19 27.30 -19.01
CA ALA A 61 19.86 26.70 -19.05
C ALA A 61 19.78 25.38 -18.29
N ARG A 62 20.87 24.58 -18.30
CA ARG A 62 20.96 23.35 -17.49
C ARG A 62 21.02 23.66 -16.00
N LYS A 63 21.81 24.65 -15.57
CA LYS A 63 21.90 25.06 -14.16
C LYS A 63 20.52 25.54 -13.66
N ALA A 64 19.89 26.47 -14.40
CA ALA A 64 18.57 26.96 -14.08
C ALA A 64 17.48 25.87 -14.13
N GLY A 65 17.58 24.93 -15.07
CA GLY A 65 16.69 23.76 -15.13
C GLY A 65 16.84 22.84 -13.91
N GLN A 66 18.07 22.62 -13.42
CA GLN A 66 18.31 21.84 -12.21
C GLN A 66 17.81 22.53 -10.93
N GLU A 67 17.87 23.86 -10.88
CA GLU A 67 17.26 24.64 -9.79
C GLU A 67 15.74 24.49 -9.82
N LEU A 68 15.11 24.73 -10.97
CA LEU A 68 13.67 24.57 -11.16
C LEU A 68 13.20 23.14 -10.87
N MET A 69 13.99 22.12 -11.20
CA MET A 69 13.63 20.72 -10.95
C MET A 69 13.38 20.46 -9.47
N LEU A 70 14.15 21.07 -8.56
CA LEU A 70 13.94 20.89 -7.12
C LEU A 70 12.59 21.45 -6.66
N ASP A 71 12.17 22.58 -7.23
CA ASP A 71 10.86 23.17 -6.96
C ASP A 71 9.73 22.33 -7.55
N VAL A 72 9.90 21.86 -8.79
CA VAL A 72 8.96 20.96 -9.48
C VAL A 72 8.76 19.68 -8.67
N GLU A 73 9.84 19.01 -8.27
CA GLU A 73 9.78 17.78 -7.47
C GLU A 73 9.13 18.03 -6.11
N LEU A 74 9.48 19.13 -5.43
CA LEU A 74 8.88 19.51 -4.15
C LEU A 74 7.37 19.71 -4.28
N LYS A 75 6.94 20.49 -5.26
CA LYS A 75 5.52 20.78 -5.48
C LYS A 75 4.74 19.56 -5.95
N ALA A 76 5.35 18.67 -6.74
CA ALA A 76 4.75 17.39 -7.11
C ALA A 76 4.50 16.52 -5.87
N GLN A 77 5.47 16.40 -4.96
CA GLN A 77 5.27 15.65 -3.71
C GLN A 77 4.22 16.30 -2.80
N GLN A 78 4.19 17.63 -2.70
CA GLN A 78 3.15 18.34 -1.94
C GLN A 78 1.74 18.10 -2.50
N LYS A 79 1.59 18.05 -3.84
CA LYS A 79 0.32 17.73 -4.49
C LYS A 79 -0.11 16.28 -4.22
N ILE A 80 0.83 15.34 -4.25
CA ILE A 80 0.58 13.94 -3.90
C ILE A 80 0.11 13.84 -2.44
N LEU A 81 0.80 14.51 -1.51
CA LEU A 81 0.39 14.51 -0.10
C LEU A 81 -1.04 15.03 0.11
N ALA A 82 -1.40 16.17 -0.50
CA ALA A 82 -2.76 16.70 -0.37
C ALA A 82 -3.83 15.74 -0.91
N TYR A 83 -3.52 15.00 -1.98
CA TYR A 83 -4.40 13.94 -2.49
C TYR A 83 -4.50 12.77 -1.49
N LEU A 84 -3.37 12.31 -0.96
CA LEU A 84 -3.32 11.22 0.01
C LEU A 84 -4.06 11.57 1.31
N ASP A 85 -3.94 12.81 1.80
CA ASP A 85 -4.68 13.30 2.97
C ASP A 85 -6.19 13.21 2.73
N SER A 86 -6.65 13.65 1.57
CA SER A 86 -8.07 13.59 1.18
C SER A 86 -8.55 12.14 1.05
N ALA A 87 -7.73 11.26 0.46
CA ALA A 87 -8.03 9.85 0.32
C ALA A 87 -8.09 9.15 1.69
N LEU A 88 -7.17 9.48 2.61
CA LEU A 88 -7.14 8.95 3.97
C LEU A 88 -8.40 9.36 4.73
N GLN A 89 -8.81 10.64 4.63
CA GLN A 89 -10.03 11.13 5.22
C GLN A 89 -11.26 10.35 4.71
N SER A 90 -11.37 10.15 3.40
CA SER A 90 -12.46 9.35 2.83
C SER A 90 -12.49 7.91 3.35
N LYS A 91 -11.33 7.27 3.53
CA LYS A 91 -11.25 5.93 4.13
C LYS A 91 -11.58 5.91 5.61
N GLN A 92 -11.19 6.95 6.34
CA GLN A 92 -11.55 7.14 7.75
C GLN A 92 -13.07 7.27 7.91
N GLU A 93 -13.73 8.07 7.07
CA GLU A 93 -15.20 8.19 7.04
C GLU A 93 -15.87 6.85 6.72
N ALA A 94 -15.33 6.07 5.77
CA ALA A 94 -15.83 4.74 5.46
C ALA A 94 -15.69 3.76 6.64
N PHE A 95 -14.57 3.82 7.37
CA PHE A 95 -14.38 3.05 8.59
C PHE A 95 -15.38 3.47 9.68
N ASP A 96 -15.49 4.78 9.93
CA ASP A 96 -16.39 5.33 10.95
C ASP A 96 -17.86 4.99 10.68
N ALA A 97 -18.26 4.85 9.42
CA ALA A 97 -19.61 4.43 9.03
C ALA A 97 -19.94 2.98 9.37
N ILE A 98 -18.94 2.10 9.55
CA ILE A 98 -19.15 0.67 9.78
C ILE A 98 -18.59 0.15 11.10
N LYS A 99 -17.73 0.91 11.79
CA LYS A 99 -16.99 0.43 12.97
C LYS A 99 -17.88 -0.12 14.08
N ASP A 100 -19.06 0.45 14.28
CA ASP A 100 -20.00 0.04 15.34
C ASP A 100 -20.67 -1.33 15.07
N LYS A 101 -20.45 -1.91 13.88
CA LYS A 101 -20.86 -3.28 13.57
C LYS A 101 -19.93 -4.33 14.18
N TYR A 102 -18.75 -3.94 14.64
CA TYR A 102 -17.69 -4.83 15.10
C TYR A 102 -17.45 -4.70 16.59
N THR A 103 -16.96 -5.77 17.22
CA THR A 103 -16.42 -5.73 18.57
C THR A 103 -14.90 -5.65 18.47
N LEU A 104 -14.29 -4.64 19.12
CA LEU A 104 -12.85 -4.58 19.28
C LEU A 104 -12.44 -5.40 20.51
N GLU A 105 -11.75 -6.51 20.28
CA GLU A 105 -11.09 -7.28 21.32
C GLU A 105 -9.65 -6.76 21.48
N LYS A 106 -9.41 -6.06 22.60
CA LYS A 106 -8.10 -5.51 22.94
C LYS A 106 -7.92 -5.52 24.45
N ASP A 107 -6.88 -6.19 24.92
CA ASP A 107 -6.43 -6.03 26.29
C ASP A 107 -5.41 -4.88 26.33
N ALA A 108 -5.82 -3.70 26.80
CA ALA A 108 -4.98 -2.51 26.79
C ALA A 108 -3.75 -2.62 27.71
N GLU A 109 -3.73 -3.55 28.67
CA GLU A 109 -2.59 -3.77 29.56
C GLU A 109 -1.46 -4.54 28.86
N TYR A 110 -1.83 -5.48 27.97
CA TYR A 110 -0.86 -6.39 27.34
C TYR A 110 -0.70 -6.19 25.82
N GLN A 111 -1.66 -5.53 25.16
CA GLN A 111 -1.73 -5.46 23.70
C GLN A 111 -1.72 -4.02 23.18
N GLN A 112 -0.74 -3.74 22.32
CA GLN A 112 -0.66 -2.47 21.58
C GLN A 112 -1.69 -2.39 20.44
N VAL A 113 -2.06 -3.55 19.87
CA VAL A 113 -2.97 -3.67 18.72
C VAL A 113 -4.07 -4.66 19.07
N GLY A 114 -5.32 -4.24 18.93
CA GLY A 114 -6.51 -5.08 19.08
C GLY A 114 -6.97 -5.72 17.79
N ASN A 115 -7.97 -6.59 17.90
CA ASN A 115 -8.60 -7.29 16.78
C ASN A 115 -10.10 -6.97 16.73
N TYR A 116 -10.57 -6.54 15.57
CA TYR A 116 -11.99 -6.42 15.28
C TYR A 116 -12.56 -7.77 14.87
N ILE A 117 -13.67 -8.14 15.48
CA ILE A 117 -14.45 -9.33 15.13
C ILE A 117 -15.91 -8.95 14.89
N TRP A 118 -16.64 -9.83 14.21
CA TRP A 118 -18.10 -9.72 14.19
C TRP A 118 -18.67 -10.10 15.57
N PRO A 119 -19.67 -9.40 16.14
CA PRO A 119 -20.13 -9.61 17.52
C PRO A 119 -20.63 -11.02 17.84
N THR A 120 -21.04 -11.79 16.84
CA THR A 120 -21.47 -13.19 17.00
C THR A 120 -20.29 -14.17 17.07
N GLN A 121 -19.07 -13.73 16.80
CA GLN A 121 -17.84 -14.55 16.82
C GLN A 121 -17.04 -14.41 18.12
N ALA A 122 -17.58 -13.71 19.12
CA ALA A 122 -17.03 -13.68 20.45
C ALA A 122 -16.99 -15.11 21.02
N ILE A 123 -15.89 -15.47 21.69
CA ILE A 123 -15.59 -16.85 22.08
C ILE A 123 -16.65 -17.38 23.05
N GLU A 124 -17.08 -16.56 24.00
CA GLU A 124 -18.09 -16.88 25.02
C GLU A 124 -19.46 -17.22 24.42
N LYS A 125 -19.74 -16.78 23.18
CA LYS A 125 -21.00 -17.09 22.45
C LYS A 125 -20.91 -18.36 21.61
N ASN A 126 -19.71 -18.94 21.46
CA ASN A 126 -19.46 -20.10 20.60
C ASN A 126 -18.75 -21.24 21.36
N LEU A 127 -18.90 -21.29 22.68
CA LEU A 127 -18.40 -22.40 23.48
C LEU A 127 -18.97 -23.73 22.95
N HIS A 128 -18.16 -24.78 22.95
CA HIS A 128 -18.53 -26.14 22.51
C HIS A 128 -18.89 -26.29 21.04
N ARG A 129 -18.66 -25.26 20.23
CA ARG A 129 -19.00 -25.25 18.82
C ARG A 129 -17.74 -25.27 17.96
N SER A 130 -17.73 -26.15 16.96
CA SER A 130 -16.74 -26.09 15.88
C SER A 130 -17.15 -25.05 14.83
N PHE A 131 -16.28 -24.08 14.54
CA PHE A 131 -16.53 -22.99 13.58
C PHE A 131 -15.24 -22.35 13.05
N LEU A 132 -15.39 -21.49 12.04
CA LEU A 132 -14.31 -20.63 11.56
C LEU A 132 -14.49 -19.24 12.15
N ARG A 133 -13.49 -18.75 12.86
CA ARG A 133 -13.47 -17.42 13.47
C ARG A 133 -12.65 -16.48 12.60
N PHE A 134 -13.14 -15.27 12.35
CA PHE A 134 -12.46 -14.26 11.54
C PHE A 134 -12.18 -13.03 12.37
N GLN A 135 -11.01 -12.46 12.17
CA GLN A 135 -10.63 -11.21 12.83
C GLN A 135 -9.75 -10.38 11.92
N VAL A 136 -9.74 -9.06 12.14
CA VAL A 136 -8.80 -8.15 11.50
C VAL A 136 -8.22 -7.22 12.55
N ASN A 137 -6.90 -7.12 12.60
CA ASN A 137 -6.26 -6.22 13.56
C ASN A 137 -6.44 -4.74 13.15
N GLU A 138 -6.13 -3.80 14.05
CA GLU A 138 -6.24 -2.35 13.75
C GLU A 138 -5.33 -1.88 12.59
N GLN A 139 -4.42 -2.73 12.11
CA GLN A 139 -3.55 -2.50 10.96
C GLN A 139 -4.08 -3.12 9.66
N GLY A 140 -5.27 -3.71 9.66
CA GLY A 140 -5.85 -4.33 8.47
C GLY A 140 -5.23 -5.68 8.11
N ILE A 141 -4.64 -6.38 9.07
CA ILE A 141 -4.16 -7.76 8.87
C ILE A 141 -5.26 -8.71 9.31
N MET A 142 -5.88 -9.37 8.33
CA MET A 142 -6.94 -10.34 8.56
C MET A 142 -6.39 -11.74 8.83
N SER A 143 -7.04 -12.47 9.73
CA SER A 143 -6.80 -13.89 9.95
C SER A 143 -8.11 -14.66 10.16
N MET A 144 -8.00 -15.96 9.90
CA MET A 144 -9.01 -16.97 10.18
C MET A 144 -8.41 -17.99 11.13
N THR A 145 -9.14 -18.33 12.19
CA THR A 145 -8.85 -19.47 13.06
C THR A 145 -9.91 -20.54 12.81
N SER A 146 -9.51 -21.74 12.39
CA SER A 146 -10.42 -22.90 12.48
C SER A 146 -10.41 -23.41 13.91
N ILE A 147 -11.60 -23.56 14.50
CA ILE A 147 -11.77 -24.03 15.86
C ILE A 147 -12.62 -25.29 15.80
N TYR A 148 -12.05 -26.42 16.18
CA TYR A 148 -12.78 -27.67 16.38
C TYR A 148 -13.00 -27.89 17.88
N CYS A 149 -14.21 -28.27 18.26
CA CYS A 149 -14.59 -28.72 19.59
C CYS A 149 -15.25 -30.10 19.50
N GLY A 150 -14.82 -31.06 20.32
CA GLY A 150 -15.46 -32.37 20.37
C GLY A 150 -14.93 -33.30 21.45
N ALA A 151 -15.49 -34.51 21.53
CA ALA A 151 -15.18 -35.47 22.59
C ALA A 151 -13.76 -36.08 22.49
N SER A 152 -13.11 -35.95 21.33
CA SER A 152 -11.79 -36.53 21.09
C SER A 152 -11.06 -35.75 19.99
N ASN A 153 -9.72 -35.73 20.04
CA ASN A 153 -8.89 -35.05 19.06
C ASN A 153 -9.06 -35.66 17.66
N ILE A 154 -9.24 -34.82 16.66
CA ILE A 154 -9.18 -35.21 15.26
C ILE A 154 -7.85 -34.82 14.62
N HIS A 155 -6.96 -34.14 15.35
CA HIS A 155 -5.67 -33.65 14.89
C HIS A 155 -5.79 -32.88 13.58
N HIS A 156 -6.78 -31.96 13.50
CA HIS A 156 -7.01 -31.22 12.27
C HIS A 156 -5.86 -30.25 12.01
N VAL A 157 -5.43 -30.24 10.76
CA VAL A 157 -4.32 -29.44 10.25
C VAL A 157 -4.79 -28.43 9.20
N GLY A 158 -6.07 -28.49 8.83
CA GLY A 158 -6.65 -27.68 7.78
C GLY A 158 -8.16 -27.75 7.73
N VAL A 159 -8.74 -26.92 6.88
CA VAL A 159 -10.17 -26.93 6.58
C VAL A 159 -10.41 -26.85 5.08
N LYS A 160 -11.45 -27.57 4.64
CA LYS A 160 -11.99 -27.50 3.29
C LYS A 160 -13.41 -26.94 3.35
N VAL A 161 -13.65 -25.89 2.58
CA VAL A 161 -14.97 -25.27 2.46
C VAL A 161 -15.58 -25.60 1.10
N THR A 162 -16.84 -26.01 1.06
CA THR A 162 -17.49 -26.46 -0.18
C THR A 162 -18.88 -25.86 -0.31
N THR A 163 -19.20 -25.34 -1.50
CA THR A 163 -20.51 -24.80 -1.85
C THR A 163 -21.44 -25.89 -2.40
N PRO A 164 -22.76 -25.64 -2.52
CA PRO A 164 -23.71 -26.65 -3.01
C PRO A 164 -23.45 -27.12 -4.45
N ASP A 165 -22.81 -26.30 -5.28
CA ASP A 165 -22.45 -26.64 -6.66
C ASP A 165 -21.17 -27.51 -6.76
N GLY A 166 -20.52 -27.81 -5.62
CA GLY A 166 -19.31 -28.63 -5.56
C GLY A 166 -18.00 -27.83 -5.64
N SER A 167 -18.04 -26.54 -5.93
CA SER A 167 -16.85 -25.67 -5.87
C SER A 167 -16.33 -25.59 -4.45
N PHE A 168 -15.01 -25.59 -4.29
CA PHE A 168 -14.36 -25.61 -2.97
C PHE A 168 -13.07 -24.78 -2.94
N ALA A 169 -12.67 -24.43 -1.72
CA ALA A 169 -11.33 -23.95 -1.37
C ALA A 169 -10.84 -24.72 -0.14
N GLU A 170 -9.53 -24.85 0.02
CA GLU A 170 -8.92 -25.65 1.08
C GLU A 170 -7.65 -24.99 1.57
N THR A 171 -7.48 -24.92 2.88
CA THR A 171 -6.26 -24.35 3.47
C THR A 171 -5.08 -25.29 3.26
N PRO A 172 -3.84 -24.77 3.19
CA PRO A 172 -2.67 -25.61 3.42
C PRO A 172 -2.66 -26.14 4.87
N THR A 173 -1.75 -27.07 5.16
CA THR A 173 -1.42 -27.46 6.54
C THR A 173 -0.98 -26.23 7.33
N SER A 174 -1.63 -25.96 8.46
CA SER A 174 -1.25 -24.83 9.32
C SER A 174 0.15 -25.01 9.86
N LYS A 175 0.86 -23.88 10.01
CA LYS A 175 2.14 -23.80 10.73
C LYS A 175 1.95 -23.39 12.20
N ASP A 176 0.74 -22.97 12.54
CA ASP A 176 0.33 -22.50 13.86
C ASP A 176 -0.94 -23.25 14.26
N SER A 177 -0.75 -24.36 14.96
CA SER A 177 -1.82 -25.25 15.39
C SER A 177 -1.64 -25.59 16.87
N TYR A 178 -2.73 -25.63 17.61
CA TYR A 178 -2.71 -25.87 19.04
C TYR A 178 -3.88 -26.75 19.48
N GLU A 179 -3.62 -27.65 20.42
CA GLU A 179 -4.62 -28.54 20.98
C GLU A 179 -4.72 -28.31 22.50
N THR A 180 -5.93 -28.18 22.99
CA THR A 180 -6.24 -28.09 24.41
C THR A 180 -7.34 -29.04 24.82
N THR A 181 -7.49 -29.18 26.12
CA THR A 181 -8.65 -29.78 26.73
C THR A 181 -9.22 -28.77 27.71
N ASP A 182 -10.48 -28.41 27.52
CA ASP A 182 -11.25 -27.66 28.52
C ASP A 182 -12.29 -28.60 29.12
N MET A 183 -12.20 -28.82 30.42
CA MET A 183 -12.91 -29.89 31.14
C MET A 183 -12.71 -31.27 30.49
N ASN A 184 -13.68 -31.73 29.69
CA ASN A 184 -13.66 -33.00 28.97
C ASN A 184 -13.78 -32.83 27.45
N GLU A 185 -13.80 -31.59 26.96
CA GLU A 185 -13.89 -31.27 25.54
C GLU A 185 -12.51 -31.01 24.98
N LYS A 186 -12.23 -31.63 23.83
CA LYS A 186 -11.03 -31.41 23.05
C LYS A 186 -11.25 -30.23 22.13
N ILE A 187 -10.36 -29.26 22.23
CA ILE A 187 -10.38 -28.06 21.39
C ILE A 187 -9.11 -28.07 20.57
N GLU A 188 -9.25 -27.92 19.27
CA GLU A 188 -8.12 -27.79 18.36
C GLU A 188 -8.28 -26.49 17.60
N LYS A 189 -7.16 -25.80 17.37
CA LYS A 189 -7.12 -24.55 16.61
C LYS A 189 -6.05 -24.61 15.55
N ALA A 190 -6.35 -24.03 14.39
CA ALA A 190 -5.35 -23.76 13.36
C ALA A 190 -5.56 -22.37 12.77
N ASP A 191 -4.49 -21.58 12.73
CA ASP A 191 -4.52 -20.16 12.35
C ASP A 191 -3.97 -19.92 10.93
N TYR A 192 -4.63 -19.03 10.20
CA TYR A 192 -4.29 -18.67 8.84
C TYR A 192 -4.42 -17.16 8.63
N LYS A 193 -3.42 -16.53 8.04
CA LYS A 193 -3.53 -15.13 7.58
C LYS A 193 -4.16 -15.09 6.19
N LEU A 194 -4.86 -14.00 5.88
CA LEU A 194 -5.34 -13.74 4.53
C LEU A 194 -4.16 -13.77 3.53
N GLY A 195 -4.28 -14.59 2.50
CA GLY A 195 -3.23 -14.84 1.50
C GLY A 195 -2.36 -16.07 1.80
N GLU A 196 -2.42 -16.59 3.02
CA GLU A 196 -1.75 -17.83 3.46
C GLU A 196 -2.76 -18.98 3.72
N ASP A 197 -4.05 -18.69 3.58
CA ASP A 197 -5.19 -19.54 3.92
C ASP A 197 -5.69 -20.40 2.73
N GLY A 198 -4.91 -20.52 1.66
CA GLY A 198 -5.34 -21.25 0.46
C GLY A 198 -6.55 -20.63 -0.24
N SER A 199 -6.74 -19.31 -0.08
CA SER A 199 -7.88 -18.53 -0.59
C SER A 199 -9.25 -18.89 0.02
N VAL A 200 -9.28 -19.59 1.17
CA VAL A 200 -10.52 -19.94 1.86
C VAL A 200 -11.33 -18.71 2.27
N ILE A 201 -10.71 -17.70 2.87
CA ILE A 201 -11.35 -16.45 3.29
C ILE A 201 -12.00 -15.74 2.10
N GLU A 202 -11.26 -15.58 0.99
CA GLU A 202 -11.79 -14.95 -0.23
C GLU A 202 -12.94 -15.75 -0.83
N PHE A 203 -12.77 -17.07 -0.91
CA PHE A 203 -13.81 -17.97 -1.39
C PHE A 203 -15.09 -17.86 -0.55
N LEU A 204 -14.96 -17.80 0.78
CA LEU A 204 -16.08 -17.64 1.70
C LEU A 204 -16.78 -16.29 1.51
N ASN A 205 -16.04 -15.18 1.38
CA ASN A 205 -16.61 -13.86 1.12
C ASN A 205 -17.36 -13.79 -0.22
N LEU A 206 -16.80 -14.40 -1.28
CA LEU A 206 -17.43 -14.47 -2.61
C LEU A 206 -18.69 -15.33 -2.61
N ASN A 207 -18.76 -16.34 -1.75
CA ASN A 207 -19.88 -17.29 -1.68
C ASN A 207 -20.76 -17.09 -0.44
N LYS A 208 -20.72 -15.93 0.23
CA LYS A 208 -21.42 -15.65 1.50
C LYS A 208 -22.93 -15.92 1.50
N ASP A 209 -23.57 -15.87 0.33
CA ASP A 209 -25.00 -16.12 0.18
C ASP A 209 -25.36 -17.61 0.00
N LYS A 210 -24.35 -18.48 -0.17
CA LYS A 210 -24.53 -19.92 -0.37
C LYS A 210 -24.49 -20.69 0.96
N ASN A 211 -25.07 -21.89 0.98
CA ASN A 211 -24.95 -22.79 2.10
C ASN A 211 -23.59 -23.53 2.07
N ILE A 212 -22.63 -23.06 2.85
CA ILE A 212 -21.23 -23.55 2.79
C ILE A 212 -21.01 -24.63 3.85
N ARG A 213 -20.56 -25.81 3.38
CA ARG A 213 -20.09 -26.91 4.23
C ARG A 213 -18.62 -26.69 4.60
N VAL A 214 -18.28 -26.94 5.85
CA VAL A 214 -16.90 -26.90 6.37
C VAL A 214 -16.50 -28.30 6.80
N GLU A 215 -15.42 -28.82 6.23
CA GLU A 215 -14.77 -30.07 6.62
C GLU A 215 -13.46 -29.73 7.33
N PHE A 216 -13.29 -30.22 8.56
CA PHE A 216 -12.04 -30.15 9.30
C PHE A 216 -11.21 -31.37 8.91
N VAL A 217 -10.02 -31.11 8.37
CA VAL A 217 -9.14 -32.10 7.75
C VAL A 217 -8.05 -32.49 8.75
N GLY A 218 -8.12 -33.72 9.26
CA GLY A 218 -7.16 -34.32 10.18
C GLY A 218 -7.19 -35.84 10.08
N ASP A 219 -6.79 -36.53 11.14
CA ASP A 219 -6.86 -37.99 11.26
C ASP A 219 -8.29 -38.52 11.12
N ARG A 220 -9.25 -37.73 11.59
CA ARG A 220 -10.69 -38.03 11.48
C ARG A 220 -11.42 -36.85 10.85
N LYS A 221 -12.36 -37.18 9.97
CA LYS A 221 -13.21 -36.17 9.32
C LYS A 221 -14.27 -35.68 10.30
N TYR A 222 -14.32 -34.37 10.49
CA TYR A 222 -15.46 -33.70 11.10
C TYR A 222 -16.04 -32.70 10.11
N THR A 223 -17.37 -32.61 10.04
CA THR A 223 -18.05 -31.74 9.08
C THR A 223 -19.18 -30.99 9.75
N THR A 224 -19.29 -29.71 9.41
CA THR A 224 -20.36 -28.83 9.85
C THR A 224 -20.78 -27.91 8.70
N THR A 225 -21.75 -27.04 8.94
CA THR A 225 -22.24 -26.06 7.96
C THR A 225 -22.14 -24.66 8.56
N MET A 226 -21.65 -23.68 7.79
CA MET A 226 -21.61 -22.29 8.25
C MET A 226 -23.03 -21.76 8.43
N THR A 227 -23.30 -21.17 9.58
CA THR A 227 -24.55 -20.45 9.82
C THR A 227 -24.60 -19.16 8.99
N PRO A 228 -25.79 -18.56 8.76
CA PRO A 228 -25.86 -17.24 8.14
C PRO A 228 -25.01 -16.18 8.86
N ALA A 229 -24.92 -16.26 10.20
CA ALA A 229 -24.11 -15.33 10.99
C ALA A 229 -22.60 -15.50 10.74
N ASP A 230 -22.10 -16.74 10.58
CA ASP A 230 -20.67 -16.95 10.26
C ASP A 230 -20.32 -16.41 8.87
N ARG A 231 -21.25 -16.55 7.90
CA ARG A 231 -21.06 -16.03 6.54
C ARG A 231 -21.12 -14.51 6.49
N GLN A 232 -21.96 -13.89 7.33
CA GLN A 232 -21.93 -12.44 7.53
C GLN A 232 -20.63 -11.99 8.19
N ALA A 233 -20.13 -12.74 9.17
CA ALA A 233 -18.90 -12.40 9.86
C ALA A 233 -17.68 -12.36 8.93
N VAL A 234 -17.46 -13.39 8.10
CA VAL A 234 -16.36 -13.37 7.12
C VAL A 234 -16.49 -12.23 6.12
N ALA A 235 -17.71 -11.96 5.64
CA ALA A 235 -17.96 -10.88 4.69
C ALA A 235 -17.68 -9.50 5.29
N GLY A 236 -18.16 -9.26 6.52
CA GLY A 236 -17.95 -8.00 7.23
C GLY A 236 -16.48 -7.80 7.59
N VAL A 237 -15.83 -8.79 8.20
CA VAL A 237 -14.40 -8.68 8.55
C VAL A 237 -13.54 -8.48 7.30
N TYR A 238 -13.87 -9.12 6.17
CA TYR A 238 -13.21 -8.89 4.89
C TYR A 238 -13.39 -7.46 4.38
N GLU A 239 -14.62 -6.91 4.41
CA GLU A 239 -14.89 -5.51 4.07
C GLU A 239 -14.05 -4.54 4.93
N LEU A 240 -14.03 -4.76 6.25
CA LEU A 240 -13.24 -3.95 7.18
C LEU A 240 -11.74 -4.04 6.88
N THR A 241 -11.26 -5.22 6.50
CA THR A 241 -9.86 -5.45 6.11
C THR A 241 -9.49 -4.58 4.92
N GLN A 242 -10.32 -4.54 3.86
CA GLN A 242 -10.05 -3.69 2.70
C GLN A 242 -9.93 -2.20 3.07
N ILE A 243 -10.74 -1.72 4.00
CA ILE A 243 -10.69 -0.33 4.47
C ILE A 243 -9.41 -0.08 5.26
N LEU A 244 -9.12 -0.91 6.27
CA LEU A 244 -7.98 -0.73 7.15
C LEU A 244 -6.65 -0.89 6.40
N SER A 245 -6.51 -1.89 5.52
CA SER A 245 -5.30 -2.07 4.70
C SER A 245 -5.09 -0.90 3.76
N ALA A 246 -6.16 -0.34 3.16
CA ALA A 246 -6.05 0.85 2.32
C ALA A 246 -5.58 2.07 3.11
N MET A 247 -6.06 2.26 4.35
CA MET A 247 -5.58 3.33 5.23
C MET A 247 -4.09 3.18 5.55
N GLN A 248 -3.62 1.95 5.84
CA GLN A 248 -2.19 1.72 6.09
C GLN A 248 -1.34 1.97 4.85
N GLN A 249 -1.80 1.56 3.67
CA GLN A 249 -1.10 1.82 2.42
C GLN A 249 -0.99 3.33 2.13
N ILE A 250 -2.08 4.09 2.34
CA ILE A 250 -2.06 5.55 2.18
C ILE A 250 -1.08 6.20 3.17
N LYS A 251 -1.06 5.77 4.44
CA LYS A 251 -0.10 6.27 5.44
C LYS A 251 1.34 6.02 5.04
N LYS A 252 1.65 4.84 4.52
CA LYS A 252 2.98 4.52 3.99
C LYS A 252 3.36 5.42 2.82
N GLU A 253 2.43 5.69 1.90
CA GLU A 253 2.66 6.60 0.78
C GLU A 253 2.87 8.06 1.25
N GLN A 254 2.18 8.49 2.31
CA GLN A 254 2.42 9.79 2.94
C GLN A 254 3.81 9.86 3.57
N GLU A 255 4.25 8.82 4.27
CA GLU A 255 5.61 8.72 4.82
C GLU A 255 6.67 8.83 3.71
N ASP A 256 6.51 8.06 2.63
CA ASP A 256 7.43 8.08 1.48
C ASP A 256 7.50 9.46 0.82
N ALA A 257 6.35 10.14 0.65
CA ALA A 257 6.30 11.49 0.10
C ALA A 257 6.95 12.52 1.04
N ASN A 258 6.72 12.42 2.35
CA ASN A 258 7.36 13.27 3.36
C ASN A 258 8.88 13.08 3.40
N LEU A 259 9.38 11.84 3.29
CA LEU A 259 10.81 11.55 3.21
C LEU A 259 11.44 12.22 1.98
N LYS A 260 10.78 12.15 0.81
CA LYS A 260 11.25 12.82 -0.41
C LYS A 260 11.27 14.35 -0.26
N ILE A 261 10.23 14.94 0.32
CA ILE A 261 10.18 16.37 0.62
C ILE A 261 11.34 16.76 1.54
N GLY A 262 11.58 16.00 2.61
CA GLY A 262 12.69 16.23 3.53
C GLY A 262 14.05 16.19 2.85
N PHE A 263 14.26 15.24 1.92
CA PHE A 263 15.49 15.17 1.12
C PHE A 263 15.65 16.38 0.19
N ILE A 264 14.59 16.78 -0.51
CA ILE A 264 14.61 17.93 -1.42
C ILE A 264 14.91 19.21 -0.66
N ASN A 265 14.26 19.43 0.49
CA ASN A 265 14.49 20.62 1.33
C ASN A 265 15.94 20.70 1.80
N LYS A 266 16.52 19.60 2.32
CA LYS A 266 17.94 19.54 2.70
C LYS A 266 18.87 19.86 1.53
N LYS A 267 18.53 19.41 0.32
CA LYS A 267 19.32 19.70 -0.89
C LYS A 267 19.23 21.19 -1.29
N LYS A 268 18.06 21.82 -1.14
CA LYS A 268 17.88 23.25 -1.38
C LYS A 268 18.63 24.09 -0.34
N GLU A 269 18.56 23.71 0.94
CA GLU A 269 19.30 24.36 2.03
C GLU A 269 20.81 24.32 1.78
N ARG A 270 21.37 23.14 1.48
CA ARG A 270 22.80 23.00 1.20
C ARG A 270 23.26 23.88 0.04
N LYS A 271 22.49 23.92 -1.06
CA LYS A 271 22.80 24.80 -2.20
C LYS A 271 22.79 26.28 -1.79
N ALA A 272 21.80 26.71 -1.01
CA ALA A 272 21.73 28.08 -0.52
C ALA A 272 22.92 28.46 0.37
N LEU A 273 23.41 27.51 1.19
CA LEU A 273 24.63 27.67 1.99
C LEU A 273 25.88 27.77 1.11
N GLU A 274 26.04 26.89 0.12
CA GLU A 274 27.17 26.91 -0.83
C GLU A 274 27.23 28.26 -1.58
N GLU A 275 26.09 28.73 -2.10
CA GLU A 275 25.99 30.03 -2.78
C GLU A 275 26.24 31.24 -1.86
N ALA A 276 25.97 31.11 -0.56
CA ALA A 276 26.26 32.14 0.43
C ALA A 276 27.75 32.20 0.82
N THR A 277 28.47 31.08 0.73
CA THR A 277 29.91 31.01 1.00
C THR A 277 30.79 31.37 -0.21
N GLU A 278 30.24 31.34 -1.42
CA GLU A 278 30.93 31.74 -2.66
C GLU A 278 30.81 33.25 -2.98
N LYS A 279 30.00 34.00 -2.21
CA LYS A 279 29.84 35.46 -2.30
C LYS A 279 30.67 36.19 -1.26
#